data_AF-A0A3M0WHB2-F1
#
_entry.id   AF-A0A3M0WHB2-F1
#
_cell.length_a   1.000
_cell.length_b   1.000
_cell.length_c   1.000
_cell.angle_alpha   90.00
_cell.angle_beta   90.00
_cell.angle_gamma   90.00
#
_symmetry.space_group_name_H-M   'P 1'
#
loop_
_entity.id
_entity.type
_entity.pdbx_description
1 polymer ?
#
loop_
_entity_poly.entity_id
_entity_poly.type
_entity_poly.pdbx_seq_one_letter_code
_entity_poly.pdbx_strand_id
1 'polypeptide(L)'
;MKDKIKQISEKYPKNFTQKLSKNEKIKEFILENTSFLISSKRNIRFAERIYCILNDIKEIQSCPICGKEVNFRNINLGYRKHCSNLCSNKDKKTQEKKKQTTLKNYGVDNPSKSKEIKEKKRQTYQEKYG
;
A
#
# COMPACT_ATOMS: atom_id res chain seq x y z
N MET A 1 14.24 22.86 -3.15
CA MET A 1 14.72 21.63 -2.45
C MET A 1 14.06 20.36 -2.99
N LYS A 2 12.73 20.31 -3.12
CA LYS A 2 12.01 19.17 -3.70
C LYS A 2 12.55 18.73 -5.08
N ASP A 3 12.81 19.67 -5.99
CA ASP A 3 13.32 19.34 -7.33
C ASP A 3 14.68 18.64 -7.28
N LYS A 4 15.55 19.08 -6.37
CA LYS A 4 16.85 18.43 -6.13
C LYS A 4 16.67 16.99 -5.62
N ILE A 5 15.71 16.76 -4.74
CA ILE A 5 15.36 15.41 -4.26
C ILE A 5 14.86 14.54 -5.42
N LYS A 6 13.98 15.10 -6.27
CA LYS A 6 13.45 14.42 -7.46
C LYS A 6 14.57 14.04 -8.43
N GLN A 7 15.44 15.00 -8.79
CA GLN A 7 16.60 14.75 -9.66
C GLN A 7 17.52 13.64 -9.11
N ILE A 8 17.78 13.61 -7.80
CA ILE A 8 18.58 12.56 -7.17
C ILE A 8 17.87 11.20 -7.22
N SER A 9 16.55 11.18 -7.04
CA SER A 9 15.76 9.95 -7.11
C SER A 9 15.75 9.33 -8.52
N GLU A 10 15.68 10.16 -9.56
CA GLU A 10 15.70 9.73 -10.96
C GLU A 10 17.10 9.26 -11.37
N LYS A 11 18.16 9.96 -10.92
CA LYS A 11 19.55 9.59 -11.22
C LYS A 11 20.00 8.31 -10.52
N TYR A 12 19.45 8.00 -9.35
CA TYR A 12 19.92 6.89 -8.50
C TYR A 12 18.78 6.04 -7.92
N PRO A 13 17.91 5.43 -8.74
CA PRO A 13 16.64 4.83 -8.29
C PRO A 13 16.80 3.69 -7.25
N LYS A 14 17.95 3.01 -7.23
CA LYS A 14 18.20 1.90 -6.29
C LYS A 14 18.69 2.34 -4.91
N ASN A 15 19.37 3.49 -4.78
CA ASN A 15 20.03 3.91 -3.53
C ASN A 15 19.91 5.40 -3.20
N PHE A 16 19.03 6.14 -3.89
CA PHE A 16 18.82 7.57 -3.65
C PHE A 16 18.43 7.86 -2.20
N THR A 17 17.64 7.00 -1.54
CA THR A 17 17.26 7.17 -0.13
C THR A 17 18.47 7.30 0.80
N GLN A 18 19.48 6.44 0.60
CA GLN A 18 20.75 6.49 1.33
C GLN A 18 21.60 7.70 0.93
N LYS A 19 21.60 8.10 -0.34
CA LYS A 19 22.32 9.30 -0.79
C LYS A 19 21.72 10.57 -0.17
N LEU A 20 20.40 10.66 -0.13
CA LEU A 20 19.68 11.79 0.47
C LEU A 20 19.91 11.85 1.98
N SER A 21 19.94 10.70 2.67
CA SER A 21 20.18 10.66 4.13
C SER A 21 21.60 11.08 4.52
N LYS A 22 22.58 11.02 3.60
CA LYS A 22 23.96 11.48 3.82
C LYS A 22 24.16 12.98 3.60
N ASN A 23 23.18 13.67 3.01
CA ASN A 23 23.25 15.10 2.79
C ASN A 23 22.49 15.83 3.90
N GLU A 24 23.23 16.43 4.84
CA GLU A 24 22.62 16.98 6.06
C GLU A 24 21.56 18.04 5.76
N LYS A 25 21.84 19.00 4.86
CA LYS A 25 20.88 20.03 4.45
C LYS A 25 19.58 19.45 3.86
N ILE A 26 19.68 18.38 3.08
CA ILE A 26 18.50 17.71 2.50
C ILE A 26 17.75 16.93 3.58
N LYS A 27 18.48 16.23 4.44
CA LYS A 27 17.92 15.45 5.54
C LYS A 27 17.16 16.34 6.51
N GLU A 28 17.72 17.46 6.93
CA GLU A 28 17.06 18.48 7.76
C GLU A 28 15.77 18.98 7.11
N PHE A 29 15.86 19.43 5.85
CA PHE A 29 14.69 19.87 5.08
C PHE A 29 13.58 18.81 5.05
N ILE A 30 13.93 17.54 4.82
CA ILE A 30 12.95 16.43 4.81
C ILE A 30 12.32 16.25 6.19
N LEU A 31 13.12 16.27 7.26
CA LEU A 31 12.63 16.06 8.63
C LEU A 31 11.66 17.17 9.05
N GLU A 32 12.00 18.44 8.78
CA GLU A 32 11.17 19.60 9.09
C GLU A 32 9.82 19.56 8.36
N ASN A 33 9.86 19.33 7.04
CA ASN A 33 8.66 19.31 6.19
C ASN A 33 7.81 18.04 6.37
N THR A 34 8.28 17.07 7.15
CA THR A 34 7.53 15.85 7.49
C THR A 34 7.37 15.65 9.00
N SER A 35 7.42 16.75 9.75
CA SER A 35 7.19 16.77 11.20
C SER A 35 5.81 16.24 11.59
N PHE A 36 4.79 16.39 10.73
CA PHE A 36 3.44 15.85 10.94
C PHE A 36 3.39 14.32 11.12
N LEU A 37 4.43 13.59 10.70
CA LEU A 37 4.50 12.13 10.87
C LEU A 37 4.83 11.72 12.32
N ILE A 38 5.40 12.62 13.13
CA ILE A 38 5.93 12.34 14.47
C ILE A 38 4.83 11.94 15.47
N SER A 39 3.57 12.30 15.21
CA SER A 39 2.42 11.94 16.06
C SER A 39 2.11 10.44 16.10
N SER A 40 2.65 9.65 15.17
CA SER A 40 2.40 8.21 15.09
C SER A 40 3.39 7.44 15.98
N LYS A 41 2.90 6.59 16.90
CA LYS A 41 3.68 5.75 17.84
C LYS A 41 4.51 4.64 17.15
N ARG A 42 5.04 4.86 15.96
CA ARG A 42 5.74 3.88 15.12
C ARG A 42 7.07 4.41 14.59
N ASN A 43 7.98 3.50 14.29
CA ASN A 43 9.25 3.84 13.66
C ASN A 43 9.03 4.31 12.21
N ILE A 44 9.18 5.62 11.98
CA ILE A 44 8.99 6.25 10.66
C ILE A 44 10.25 6.08 9.83
N ARG A 45 10.12 5.44 8.67
CA ARG A 45 11.26 5.21 7.76
C ARG A 45 11.61 6.49 7.01
N PHE A 46 12.89 6.73 6.74
CA PHE A 46 13.31 7.90 5.94
C PHE A 46 12.69 7.91 4.53
N ALA A 47 12.50 6.72 3.93
CA ALA A 47 11.80 6.58 2.65
C ALA A 47 10.35 7.08 2.69
N GLU A 48 9.66 6.93 3.82
CA GLU A 48 8.28 7.42 3.98
C GLU A 48 8.23 8.95 3.95
N ARG A 49 9.20 9.60 4.61
CA ARG A 49 9.35 11.05 4.58
C ARG A 49 9.62 11.55 3.15
N ILE A 50 10.55 10.90 2.44
CA ILE A 50 10.84 11.24 1.04
C ILE A 50 9.59 11.08 0.17
N TYR A 51 8.81 10.01 0.36
CA TYR A 51 7.56 9.80 -0.37
C TYR A 51 6.60 10.97 -0.18
N CYS A 52 6.42 11.44 1.07
CA CYS A 52 5.55 12.58 1.34
C CYS A 52 6.02 13.85 0.63
N ILE A 53 7.33 14.14 0.63
CA ILE A 53 7.89 15.31 -0.06
C ILE A 53 7.68 15.22 -1.58
N LEU A 54 7.91 14.07 -2.19
CA LEU A 54 7.78 13.90 -3.64
C LEU A 54 6.33 13.99 -4.12
N ASN A 55 5.37 13.61 -3.28
CA ASN A 55 3.94 13.57 -3.60
C ASN A 55 3.12 14.69 -2.94
N ASP A 56 3.79 15.71 -2.37
CA ASP A 56 3.15 16.85 -1.69
C ASP A 56 2.15 16.45 -0.57
N ILE A 57 2.43 15.36 0.13
CA ILE A 57 1.56 14.86 1.21
C ILE A 57 1.85 15.64 2.48
N LYS A 58 0.84 16.34 2.99
CA LYS A 58 0.88 17.11 4.25
C LYS A 58 0.10 16.44 5.39
N GLU A 59 -0.76 15.48 5.07
CA GLU A 59 -1.55 14.72 6.03
C GLU A 59 -1.75 13.28 5.51
N ILE A 60 -1.73 12.31 6.44
CA ILE A 60 -2.03 10.92 6.08
C ILE A 60 -3.51 10.68 6.31
N GLN A 61 -4.20 10.33 5.24
CA GLN A 61 -5.59 9.88 5.30
C GLN A 61 -5.73 8.60 6.13
N SER A 62 -6.74 8.55 6.99
CA SER A 62 -7.02 7.40 7.83
C SER A 62 -7.78 6.32 7.07
N CYS A 63 -7.83 5.10 7.64
CA CYS A 63 -8.54 3.98 7.04
C CYS A 63 -10.03 4.29 6.94
N PRO A 64 -10.65 4.26 5.74
CA PRO A 64 -12.04 4.68 5.53
C PRO A 64 -13.08 3.73 6.17
N ILE A 65 -12.62 2.65 6.79
CA ILE A 65 -13.48 1.62 7.39
C ILE A 65 -13.47 1.69 8.92
N CYS A 66 -12.35 2.11 9.52
CA CYS A 66 -12.18 2.05 10.98
C CYS A 66 -11.47 3.27 11.58
N GLY A 67 -11.10 4.26 10.77
CA GLY A 67 -10.43 5.49 11.22
C GLY A 67 -8.99 5.34 11.70
N LYS A 68 -8.45 4.12 11.75
CA LYS A 68 -7.05 3.89 12.14
C LYS A 68 -6.08 4.38 11.07
N GLU A 69 -4.88 4.76 11.47
CA GLU A 69 -3.79 5.09 10.54
C GLU A 69 -3.52 3.95 9.55
N VAL A 70 -3.19 4.34 8.32
CA VAL A 70 -2.80 3.41 7.26
C VAL A 70 -1.29 3.26 7.20
N ASN A 71 -0.84 2.06 6.88
CA ASN A 71 0.59 1.76 6.81
C ASN A 71 1.21 2.22 5.48
N PHE A 72 2.40 2.81 5.55
CA PHE A 72 3.28 2.99 4.40
C PHE A 72 3.82 1.64 3.92
N ARG A 73 3.64 1.31 2.63
CA ARG A 73 4.17 0.08 2.03
C ARG A 73 5.65 0.23 1.68
N ASN A 74 5.95 1.13 0.76
CA ASN A 74 7.29 1.43 0.26
C ASN A 74 7.22 2.69 -0.61
N ILE A 75 8.37 3.19 -1.06
CA ILE A 75 8.45 4.43 -1.85
C ILE A 75 7.70 4.34 -3.20
N ASN A 76 7.60 3.16 -3.80
CA ASN A 76 6.96 3.02 -5.11
C ASN A 76 5.42 2.97 -5.00
N LEU A 77 4.90 2.38 -3.93
CA LEU A 77 3.47 2.15 -3.72
C LEU A 77 2.82 3.18 -2.79
N GLY A 78 3.59 3.83 -1.91
CA GLY A 78 3.07 4.77 -0.93
C GLY A 78 2.28 4.13 0.20
N TYR A 79 1.24 4.84 0.64
CA TYR A 79 0.35 4.42 1.73
C TYR A 79 -0.73 3.46 1.24
N ARG A 80 -1.11 2.50 2.09
CA ARG A 80 -2.28 1.65 1.82
C ARG A 80 -3.56 2.48 1.93
N LYS A 81 -4.58 2.10 1.16
CA LYS A 81 -5.95 2.61 1.35
C LYS A 81 -6.57 2.18 2.69
N HIS A 82 -6.23 0.99 3.17
CA HIS A 82 -6.79 0.41 4.39
C HIS A 82 -5.70 -0.04 5.35
N CYS A 83 -5.98 -0.02 6.66
CA CYS A 83 -5.02 -0.42 7.68
C CYS A 83 -4.71 -1.93 7.66
N SER A 84 -5.65 -2.77 7.20
CA SER A 84 -5.53 -4.24 7.20
C SER A 84 -6.35 -4.90 6.08
N ASN A 85 -6.05 -6.18 5.80
CA ASN A 85 -6.82 -6.99 4.85
C ASN A 85 -8.29 -7.13 5.30
N LEU A 86 -8.55 -7.18 6.60
CA LEU A 86 -9.90 -7.20 7.15
C LEU A 86 -10.69 -5.95 6.74
N CYS A 87 -10.10 -4.76 6.90
CA CYS A 87 -10.76 -3.52 6.48
C CYS A 87 -10.92 -3.46 4.96
N SER A 88 -9.90 -3.88 4.21
CA SER A 88 -9.99 -3.97 2.74
C SER A 88 -11.14 -4.88 2.28
N ASN A 89 -11.38 -6.01 2.97
CA ASN A 89 -12.50 -6.92 2.69
C ASN A 89 -13.87 -6.35 3.08
N LYS A 90 -13.93 -5.44 4.06
CA LYS A 90 -15.16 -4.75 4.47
C LYS A 90 -15.52 -3.57 3.56
N ASP A 91 -14.61 -3.11 2.71
CA ASP A 91 -14.87 -2.01 1.76
C ASP A 91 -15.86 -2.46 0.66
N LYS A 92 -16.99 -1.76 0.56
CA LYS A 92 -18.03 -2.01 -0.45
C LYS A 92 -17.47 -2.01 -1.87
N LYS A 93 -16.55 -1.10 -2.20
CA LYS A 93 -15.93 -1.04 -3.54
C LYS A 93 -15.11 -2.30 -3.83
N THR A 94 -14.42 -2.84 -2.82
CA THR A 94 -13.66 -4.09 -2.94
C THR A 94 -14.60 -5.28 -3.12
N GLN A 95 -15.69 -5.34 -2.35
CA GLN A 95 -16.68 -6.42 -2.44
C GLN A 95 -17.34 -6.45 -3.82
N GLU A 96 -17.77 -5.30 -4.32
CA GLU A 96 -18.40 -5.19 -5.63
C GLU A 96 -17.44 -5.60 -6.75
N LYS A 97 -16.18 -5.14 -6.70
CA LYS A 97 -15.16 -5.57 -7.68
C LYS A 97 -14.96 -7.09 -7.67
N LYS A 98 -14.95 -7.74 -6.49
CA LYS A 98 -14.84 -9.21 -6.38
C LYS A 98 -16.05 -9.92 -6.97
N LYS A 99 -17.26 -9.41 -6.71
CA LYS A 99 -18.51 -9.95 -7.27
C LYS A 99 -18.51 -9.85 -8.80
N GLN A 100 -18.18 -8.69 -9.36
CA GLN A 100 -18.11 -8.48 -10.81
C GLN A 100 -17.06 -9.38 -11.47
N THR A 101 -15.88 -9.51 -10.85
CA THR A 101 -14.83 -10.41 -11.37
C THR A 101 -15.29 -11.87 -11.37
N THR A 102 -16.00 -12.29 -10.33
CA THR A 102 -16.55 -13.67 -10.25
C THR A 102 -17.62 -13.89 -11.32
N LEU A 103 -18.54 -12.94 -11.48
CA LEU A 103 -19.58 -12.98 -12.51
C LEU A 103 -18.96 -13.05 -13.91
N LYS A 104 -17.96 -12.21 -14.20
CA LYS A 104 -17.26 -12.18 -15.49
C LYS A 104 -16.58 -13.52 -15.81
N ASN A 105 -15.90 -14.10 -14.83
CA ASN A 105 -15.07 -15.28 -15.07
C ASN A 105 -15.84 -16.60 -15.01
N TYR A 106 -16.89 -16.67 -14.19
CA TYR A 106 -17.56 -17.93 -13.86
C TYR A 106 -19.08 -17.90 -14.03
N GLY A 107 -19.66 -16.77 -14.47
CA GLY A 107 -21.11 -16.61 -14.64
C GLY A 107 -21.91 -16.63 -13.33
N VAL A 108 -21.24 -16.63 -12.17
CA VAL A 108 -21.88 -16.70 -10.84
C VAL A 108 -21.40 -15.57 -9.95
N ASP A 109 -22.22 -15.18 -8.98
CA ASP A 109 -21.92 -14.11 -8.02
C ASP A 109 -20.99 -14.54 -6.88
N ASN A 110 -20.86 -15.85 -6.65
CA ASN A 110 -20.03 -16.44 -5.62
C ASN A 110 -19.22 -17.60 -6.20
N PRO A 111 -17.88 -17.61 -6.04
CA PRO A 111 -17.02 -18.69 -6.53
C PRO A 111 -17.47 -20.09 -6.10
N SER A 112 -18.01 -20.22 -4.87
CA SER A 112 -18.48 -21.50 -4.33
C SER A 112 -19.74 -22.05 -5.04
N LYS A 113 -20.42 -21.25 -5.87
CA LYS A 113 -21.52 -21.71 -6.73
C LYS A 113 -21.03 -22.25 -8.08
N SER A 114 -19.81 -21.92 -8.51
CA SER A 114 -19.26 -22.37 -9.80
C SER A 114 -18.97 -23.87 -9.78
N LYS A 115 -19.52 -24.61 -10.75
CA LYS A 115 -19.25 -26.05 -10.93
C LYS A 115 -17.76 -26.31 -11.18
N GLU A 116 -17.12 -25.48 -12.00
CA GLU A 116 -15.69 -25.56 -12.30
C GLU A 116 -14.83 -25.45 -11.03
N ILE A 117 -15.16 -24.49 -10.15
CA ILE A 117 -14.41 -24.28 -8.90
C ILE A 117 -14.64 -25.43 -7.92
N LYS A 118 -15.88 -25.95 -7.83
CA LYS A 118 -16.19 -27.11 -6.99
C LYS A 118 -15.38 -28.34 -7.42
N GLU A 119 -15.30 -28.60 -8.72
CA GLU A 119 -14.56 -29.75 -9.25
C GLU A 119 -13.06 -29.60 -9.02
N LYS A 120 -12.49 -28.42 -9.30
CA LYS A 120 -11.09 -28.11 -8.97
C LYS A 120 -10.78 -28.35 -7.48
N LYS A 121 -11.66 -27.91 -6.58
CA LYS A 121 -11.52 -28.13 -5.14
C LYS A 121 -11.52 -29.62 -4.80
N ARG A 122 -12.40 -30.41 -5.43
CA ARG A 122 -12.49 -31.86 -5.23
C ARG A 122 -11.21 -32.58 -5.67
N GLN A 123 -10.70 -32.25 -6.85
CA GLN A 123 -9.47 -32.81 -7.40
C GLN A 123 -8.26 -32.53 -6.51
N THR A 124 -8.06 -31.27 -6.10
CA THR A 124 -6.95 -30.93 -5.19
C THR A 124 -7.04 -31.64 -3.84
N TYR A 125 -8.26 -31.89 -3.32
CA TYR A 125 -8.42 -32.62 -2.07
C TYR A 125 -8.04 -34.10 -2.25
N GLN A 126 -8.47 -34.72 -3.34
CA GLN A 126 -8.13 -36.09 -3.69
C GLN A 126 -6.62 -36.27 -3.91
N GLU A 127 -5.95 -35.35 -4.61
CA GLU A 127 -4.50 -35.41 -4.86
C GLU A 127 -3.66 -35.28 -3.58
N LYS A 128 -4.14 -34.53 -2.58
CA LYS A 128 -3.36 -34.22 -1.37
C LYS A 128 -3.67 -35.14 -0.19
N TYR A 129 -4.89 -35.65 -0.12
CA TYR A 129 -5.41 -36.32 1.07
C TYR A 129 -6.18 -37.61 0.77
N GLY A 130 -6.38 -37.95 -0.51
CA GLY A 130 -6.99 -39.21 -0.95
C GLY A 130 -5.92 -40.24 -1.27
#